data_AF-A0A0U3W3S4-F1
#
_entry.id   AF-A0A0U3W3S4-F1
#
_cell.length_a   1.000
_cell.length_b   1.000
_cell.length_c   1.000
_cell.angle_alpha   90.00
_cell.angle_beta   90.00
_cell.angle_gamma   90.00
#
_symmetry.space_group_name_H-M   'P 1'
#
loop_
_entity.id
_entity.type
_entity.pdbx_description
1 polymer ?
#
loop_
_entity_poly.entity_id
_entity_poly.type
_entity_poly.pdbx_seq_one_letter_code
_entity_poly.pdbx_strand_id
1 'polypeptide(L)'
;MELQELENRLNILLEQEVIDEHAYAVTIDAYKEVINLLNIERLEQGEMLFTHLPMALTRIGNGEEVEGPDSGMMQEVKNSSNYPKAKSLLGFVERNWVKSLPQEEKDFLKLHFTNVLNINEGVK
;
A
#
# COMPACT_ATOMS: atom_id res chain seq x y z
N MET A 1 -5.34 3.92 11.67
CA MET A 1 -5.92 4.89 10.72
C MET A 1 -7.33 4.57 10.24
N GLU A 2 -8.21 5.56 10.32
CA GLU A 2 -9.52 5.64 9.63
C GLU A 2 -9.37 6.20 8.21
N LEU A 3 -10.38 6.03 7.35
CA LEU A 3 -10.36 6.56 5.98
C LEU A 3 -10.22 8.10 5.95
N GLN A 4 -10.95 8.80 6.81
CA GLN A 4 -10.87 10.27 6.89
C GLN A 4 -9.46 10.75 7.27
N GLU A 5 -8.77 10.01 8.14
CA GLU A 5 -7.38 10.30 8.50
C GLU A 5 -6.43 10.10 7.31
N LEU A 6 -6.67 9.07 6.49
CA LEU A 6 -5.92 8.87 5.25
C LEU A 6 -6.18 10.03 4.27
N GLU A 7 -7.43 10.35 3.99
CA GLU A 7 -7.81 11.41 3.04
C GLU A 7 -7.21 12.76 3.44
N ASN A 8 -7.25 13.12 4.72
CA ASN A 8 -6.62 14.34 5.22
C ASN A 8 -5.11 14.37 4.94
N ARG A 9 -4.42 13.24 5.14
CA ARG A 9 -2.98 13.14 4.87
C ARG A 9 -2.67 13.21 3.38
N LEU A 10 -3.47 12.53 2.54
CA LEU A 10 -3.29 12.58 1.10
C LEU A 10 -3.56 13.98 0.54
N ASN A 11 -4.55 14.70 1.08
CA ASN A 11 -4.83 16.08 0.67
C ASN A 11 -3.61 16.98 0.93
N ILE A 12 -2.97 16.86 2.09
CA ILE A 12 -1.74 17.61 2.40
C ILE A 12 -0.62 17.28 1.40
N LEU A 13 -0.41 16.00 1.09
CA LEU A 13 0.62 15.57 0.14
C LEU A 13 0.32 16.06 -1.28
N LEU A 14 -0.95 16.07 -1.69
CA LEU A 14 -1.41 16.54 -2.99
C LEU A 14 -1.26 18.07 -3.11
N GLU A 15 -1.66 18.82 -2.08
CA GLU A 15 -1.49 20.28 -2.02
C GLU A 15 -0.01 20.71 -2.07
N GLN A 16 0.88 19.86 -1.54
CA GLN A 16 2.33 20.06 -1.58
C GLN A 16 2.99 19.54 -2.86
N GLU A 17 2.21 19.04 -3.83
CA GLU A 17 2.69 18.44 -5.08
C GLU A 17 3.66 17.26 -4.87
N VAL A 18 3.61 16.62 -3.70
CA VAL A 18 4.41 15.43 -3.37
C VAL A 18 3.82 14.19 -4.06
N ILE A 19 2.50 14.20 -4.26
CA ILE A 19 1.76 13.14 -4.94
C ILE A 19 0.86 13.73 -6.03
N ASP A 20 0.49 12.91 -7.02
CA ASP A 20 -0.50 13.29 -8.03
C ASP A 20 -1.91 12.74 -7.74
N GLU A 21 -2.92 13.23 -8.48
CA GLU A 21 -4.32 12.82 -8.33
C GLU A 21 -4.54 11.32 -8.61
N HIS A 22 -3.74 10.73 -9.48
CA HIS A 22 -3.88 9.31 -9.82
C HIS A 22 -3.36 8.44 -8.67
N ALA A 23 -2.21 8.77 -8.11
CA ALA A 23 -1.62 8.13 -6.94
C ALA A 23 -2.53 8.27 -5.70
N TYR A 24 -3.16 9.43 -5.54
CA TYR A 24 -4.21 9.65 -4.53
C TYR A 24 -5.34 8.63 -4.70
N ALA A 25 -5.95 8.57 -5.88
CA ALA A 25 -7.11 7.72 -6.14
C ALA A 25 -6.78 6.24 -5.95
N VAL A 26 -5.66 5.76 -6.49
CA VAL A 26 -5.22 4.37 -6.33
C VAL A 26 -4.97 4.03 -4.86
N THR A 27 -4.45 4.96 -4.07
CA THR A 27 -4.22 4.75 -2.63
C THR A 27 -5.52 4.60 -1.86
N ILE A 28 -6.51 5.44 -2.14
CA ILE A 28 -7.85 5.35 -1.54
C ILE A 28 -8.51 4.02 -1.90
N ASP A 29 -8.45 3.61 -3.16
CA ASP A 29 -9.03 2.35 -3.60
C ASP A 29 -8.34 1.15 -2.94
N ALA A 30 -7.01 1.18 -2.84
CA ALA A 30 -6.25 0.13 -2.17
C ALA A 30 -6.62 0.04 -0.68
N TYR A 31 -6.80 1.18 0.00
CA TYR A 31 -7.23 1.21 1.40
C TYR A 31 -8.61 0.58 1.57
N LYS A 32 -9.57 0.99 0.74
CA LYS A 32 -10.93 0.45 0.76
C LYS A 32 -10.94 -1.06 0.48
N GLU A 33 -10.10 -1.53 -0.43
CA GLU A 33 -9.99 -2.97 -0.72
C GLU A 33 -9.49 -3.76 0.50
N VAL A 34 -8.51 -3.24 1.25
CA VAL A 34 -8.05 -3.90 2.50
C VAL A 34 -9.15 -3.93 3.55
N ILE A 35 -9.83 -2.80 3.76
CA ILE A 35 -10.94 -2.68 4.71
C ILE A 35 -12.06 -3.68 4.37
N ASN A 36 -12.46 -3.75 3.09
CA ASN A 36 -13.48 -4.68 2.61
C ASN A 36 -13.04 -6.15 2.75
N LEU A 37 -11.77 -6.45 2.43
CA LEU A 37 -11.20 -7.79 2.53
C LEU A 37 -11.20 -8.31 3.97
N LEU A 38 -10.95 -7.44 4.94
CA LEU A 38 -10.90 -7.78 6.36
C LEU A 38 -12.26 -7.61 7.08
N ASN A 39 -13.20 -6.91 6.47
CA ASN A 39 -14.50 -6.57 7.06
C ASN A 39 -14.35 -5.85 8.42
N ILE A 40 -13.57 -4.77 8.42
CA ILE A 40 -13.28 -3.91 9.58
C ILE A 40 -13.60 -2.45 9.21
N GLU A 41 -13.46 -1.50 10.15
CA GLU A 41 -13.75 -0.08 9.89
C GLU A 41 -12.49 0.80 9.83
N ARG A 42 -11.38 0.34 10.43
CA ARG A 42 -10.10 1.04 10.51
C ARG A 42 -8.94 0.05 10.46
N LEU A 43 -7.76 0.53 10.06
CA LEU A 43 -6.53 -0.26 10.07
C LEU A 43 -5.63 0.13 11.23
N GLU A 44 -5.20 -0.82 12.04
CA GLU A 44 -4.06 -0.67 12.93
C GLU A 44 -2.75 -0.75 12.13
N GLN A 45 -1.83 0.17 12.39
CA GLN A 45 -0.49 0.22 11.78
C GLN A 45 -0.48 0.28 10.24
N GLY A 46 -1.52 0.86 9.63
CA GLY A 46 -1.59 1.08 8.18
C GLY A 46 -0.76 2.27 7.69
N GLU A 47 -0.28 3.12 8.60
CA GLU A 47 0.28 4.43 8.27
C GLU A 47 1.51 4.30 7.37
N MET A 48 2.42 3.37 7.66
CA MET A 48 3.63 3.17 6.85
C MET A 48 3.28 2.83 5.38
N LEU A 49 2.35 1.91 5.18
CA LEU A 49 1.92 1.47 3.86
C LEU A 49 1.22 2.59 3.09
N PHE A 50 0.18 3.18 3.69
CA PHE A 50 -0.70 4.12 2.99
C PHE A 50 -0.12 5.54 2.90
N THR A 51 1.00 5.82 3.55
CA THR A 51 1.81 7.01 3.26
C THR A 51 2.80 6.74 2.13
N HIS A 52 3.47 5.60 2.16
CA HIS A 52 4.47 5.24 1.15
C HIS A 52 3.85 5.08 -0.24
N LEU A 53 2.72 4.36 -0.32
CA LEU A 53 2.08 4.01 -1.60
C LEU A 53 1.91 5.21 -2.55
N PRO A 54 1.24 6.32 -2.18
CA PRO A 54 1.02 7.42 -3.12
C PRO A 54 2.33 8.12 -3.53
N MET A 55 3.32 8.19 -2.64
CA MET A 55 4.63 8.76 -2.94
C MET A 55 5.40 7.86 -3.93
N ALA A 56 5.40 6.55 -3.70
CA ALA A 56 6.05 5.58 -4.59
C ALA A 56 5.40 5.58 -5.98
N LEU A 57 4.06 5.57 -6.05
CA LEU A 57 3.34 5.64 -7.32
C LEU A 57 3.69 6.91 -8.10
N THR A 58 3.68 8.07 -7.45
CA THR A 58 4.03 9.35 -8.10
C THR A 58 5.45 9.33 -8.65
N ARG A 59 6.44 8.86 -7.87
CA ARG A 59 7.84 8.72 -8.31
C ARG A 59 7.97 7.78 -9.52
N ILE A 60 7.31 6.63 -9.49
CA ILE A 60 7.26 5.69 -10.63
C ILE A 60 6.59 6.33 -11.84
N GLY A 61 5.54 7.13 -11.62
CA GLY A 61 4.86 7.93 -12.64
C GLY A 61 5.82 8.88 -13.36
N ASN A 62 6.70 9.52 -12.58
CA ASN A 62 7.73 10.45 -13.04
C ASN A 62 8.98 9.75 -13.63
N GLY A 63 9.07 8.42 -13.55
CA GLY A 63 10.23 7.66 -14.02
C GLY A 63 11.44 7.72 -13.09
N GLU A 64 11.23 8.07 -11.81
CA GLU A 64 12.27 8.06 -10.79
C GLU A 64 12.56 6.65 -10.29
N GLU A 65 13.80 6.39 -9.92
CA GLU A 65 14.18 5.16 -9.23
C GLU A 65 13.58 5.13 -7.83
N VAL A 66 13.19 3.95 -7.36
CA VAL A 66 12.69 3.73 -6.01
C VAL A 66 13.49 2.60 -5.36
N GLU A 67 13.85 2.78 -4.09
CA GLU A 67 14.67 1.81 -3.35
C GLU A 67 13.78 0.79 -2.64
N GLY A 68 14.13 -0.49 -2.76
CA GLY A 68 13.42 -1.59 -2.11
C GLY A 68 13.88 -1.84 -0.68
N PRO A 69 13.10 -2.62 0.10
CA PRO A 69 13.50 -3.05 1.44
C PRO A 69 14.70 -4.00 1.37
N ASP A 70 15.42 -4.14 2.49
CA ASP A 70 16.50 -5.13 2.61
C ASP A 70 15.95 -6.54 2.31
N SER A 71 16.61 -7.22 1.36
CA SER A 71 16.30 -8.56 0.89
C SER A 71 16.10 -9.61 1.99
N GLY A 72 16.73 -9.44 3.16
CA GLY A 72 16.60 -10.34 4.31
C GLY A 72 15.18 -10.41 4.90
N MET A 73 14.40 -9.32 4.81
CA MET A 73 13.07 -9.23 5.44
C MET A 73 12.00 -10.05 4.71
N MET A 74 12.21 -10.41 3.45
CA MET A 74 11.18 -11.02 2.61
C MET A 74 10.99 -12.53 2.85
N GLN A 75 11.93 -13.22 3.51
CA GLN A 75 11.79 -14.67 3.74
C GLN A 75 10.65 -14.99 4.71
N GLU A 76 10.53 -14.26 5.81
CA GLU A 76 9.48 -14.46 6.81
C GLU A 76 8.10 -14.15 6.23
N VAL A 77 8.00 -13.06 5.48
CA VAL A 77 6.78 -12.61 4.81
C VAL A 77 6.21 -13.68 3.88
N LYS A 78 7.07 -14.34 3.09
CA LYS A 78 6.65 -15.37 2.12
C LYS A 78 6.03 -16.61 2.79
N ASN A 79 6.33 -16.83 4.06
CA ASN A 79 5.79 -17.96 4.83
C ASN A 79 4.48 -17.61 5.57
N SER A 80 4.04 -16.34 5.55
CA SER A 80 2.76 -15.95 6.16
C SER A 80 1.57 -16.52 5.38
N SER A 81 0.54 -16.95 6.10
CA SER A 81 -0.77 -17.32 5.53
C SER A 81 -1.44 -16.17 4.78
N ASN A 82 -1.08 -14.92 5.10
CA ASN A 82 -1.61 -13.72 4.46
C ASN A 82 -0.83 -13.27 3.21
N TYR A 83 0.30 -13.91 2.90
CA TYR A 83 1.09 -13.57 1.71
C TYR A 83 0.29 -13.65 0.39
N PRO A 84 -0.56 -14.67 0.15
CA PRO A 84 -1.39 -14.72 -1.06
C PRO A 84 -2.39 -13.56 -1.17
N LYS A 85 -2.95 -13.09 -0.03
CA LYS A 85 -3.84 -11.93 0.02
C LYS A 85 -3.06 -10.64 -0.30
N ALA A 86 -1.87 -10.47 0.29
CA ALA A 86 -0.98 -9.36 -0.01
C ALA A 86 -0.60 -9.29 -1.50
N LYS A 87 -0.30 -10.44 -2.13
CA LYS A 87 -0.05 -10.52 -3.57
C LYS A 87 -1.28 -10.12 -4.41
N SER A 88 -2.48 -10.46 -3.96
CA SER A 88 -3.72 -10.08 -4.65
C SER A 88 -3.99 -8.58 -4.55
N LEU A 89 -3.74 -7.97 -3.39
CA LEU A 89 -3.82 -6.53 -3.17
C LEU A 89 -2.79 -5.76 -4.02
N LEU A 90 -1.54 -6.25 -4.09
CA LEU A 90 -0.55 -5.70 -5.01
C LEU A 90 -1.05 -5.74 -6.46
N GLY A 91 -1.63 -6.87 -6.90
CA GLY A 91 -2.21 -6.97 -8.23
C GLY A 91 -3.39 -6.01 -8.46
N PHE A 92 -4.16 -5.69 -7.42
CA PHE A 92 -5.20 -4.67 -7.48
C PHE A 92 -4.61 -3.28 -7.69
N VAL A 93 -3.57 -2.92 -6.93
CA VAL A 93 -2.82 -1.67 -7.09
C VAL A 93 -2.27 -1.54 -8.52
N GLU A 94 -1.58 -2.57 -9.04
CA GLU A 94 -1.01 -2.54 -10.40
C GLU A 94 -2.07 -2.35 -11.48
N ARG A 95 -3.24 -2.95 -11.33
CA ARG A 95 -4.35 -2.78 -12.28
C ARG A 95 -4.90 -1.36 -12.27
N ASN A 96 -5.09 -0.77 -11.10
CA ASN A 96 -5.61 0.60 -10.98
C ASN A 96 -4.57 1.66 -11.34
N TRP A 97 -3.29 1.35 -11.14
CA TRP A 97 -2.18 2.20 -11.57
C TRP A 97 -1.89 2.11 -13.08
N VAL A 98 -2.33 1.03 -13.75
CA VAL A 98 -2.16 0.82 -15.19
C VAL A 98 -0.68 0.70 -15.61
N LYS A 99 0.22 0.37 -14.67
CA LYS A 99 1.63 0.08 -14.92
C LYS A 99 2.09 -1.04 -13.99
N SER A 100 3.05 -1.84 -14.46
CA SER A 100 3.79 -2.75 -13.59
C SER A 100 4.69 -1.93 -12.67
N LEU A 101 4.72 -2.27 -11.38
CA LEU A 101 5.65 -1.66 -10.44
C LEU A 101 7.06 -2.30 -10.57
N PRO A 102 8.13 -1.57 -10.22
CA PRO A 102 9.47 -2.12 -10.03
C PRO A 102 9.47 -3.27 -9.01
N GLN A 103 10.45 -4.17 -9.09
CA GLN A 103 10.47 -5.37 -8.23
C GLN A 103 10.68 -5.01 -6.76
N GLU A 104 11.51 -4.01 -6.52
CA GLU A 104 11.82 -3.37 -5.26
C GLU A 104 10.53 -2.92 -4.54
N GLU A 105 9.67 -2.21 -5.27
CA GLU A 105 8.38 -1.71 -4.78
C GLU A 105 7.36 -2.83 -4.58
N LYS A 106 7.37 -3.83 -5.46
CA LYS A 106 6.53 -5.02 -5.26
C LYS A 106 6.88 -5.71 -3.95
N ASP A 107 8.16 -5.85 -3.64
CA ASP A 107 8.61 -6.48 -2.41
C ASP A 107 8.27 -5.62 -1.18
N PHE A 108 8.48 -4.31 -1.25
CA PHE A 108 8.02 -3.35 -0.22
C PHE A 108 6.52 -3.53 0.07
N LEU A 109 5.69 -3.41 -0.96
CA LEU A 109 4.24 -3.46 -0.81
C LEU A 109 3.79 -4.83 -0.29
N LYS A 110 4.37 -5.94 -0.75
CA LYS A 110 4.05 -7.27 -0.22
C LYS A 110 4.40 -7.42 1.25
N LEU A 111 5.56 -6.93 1.69
CA LEU A 111 5.95 -6.91 3.10
C LEU A 111 4.91 -6.15 3.93
N HIS A 112 4.60 -4.91 3.54
CA HIS A 112 3.73 -4.05 4.34
C HIS A 112 2.26 -4.46 4.28
N PHE A 113 1.73 -4.90 3.13
CA PHE A 113 0.41 -5.51 3.07
C PHE A 113 0.32 -6.75 3.96
N THR A 114 1.32 -7.64 3.92
CA THR A 114 1.31 -8.84 4.76
C THR A 114 1.30 -8.48 6.25
N ASN A 115 2.09 -7.48 6.64
CA ASN A 115 2.12 -7.00 8.04
C ASN A 115 0.77 -6.40 8.47
N VAL A 116 0.19 -5.52 7.65
CA VAL A 116 -1.13 -4.94 7.91
C VAL A 116 -2.18 -6.04 8.04
N LEU A 117 -2.18 -7.03 7.14
CA LEU A 117 -3.11 -8.17 7.21
C LEU A 117 -2.90 -9.00 8.48
N ASN A 118 -1.66 -9.33 8.84
CA ASN A 118 -1.36 -10.11 10.05
C ASN A 118 -1.84 -9.42 11.33
N ILE A 119 -1.76 -8.09 11.39
CA ILE A 119 -2.16 -7.30 12.56
C ILE A 119 -3.68 -7.17 12.68
N ASN A 120 -4.37 -7.03 11.54
CA ASN A 120 -5.79 -6.67 11.50
C ASN A 120 -6.72 -7.87 11.24
N GLU A 121 -6.18 -9.01 10.80
CA GLU A 121 -6.99 -10.22 10.57
C GLU A 121 -7.57 -10.75 11.89
N GLY A 122 -8.89 -10.90 11.93
CA GLY A 122 -9.61 -11.39 13.11
C GLY A 122 -9.87 -10.34 14.20
N VAL A 123 -9.41 -9.10 14.00
CA VAL A 123 -9.85 -7.95 14.81
C VAL A 123 -11.30 -7.63 14.44
N LYS A 124 -12.18 -7.54 15.45
CA LYS A 124 -13.60 -7.21 15.30
C LYS A 124 -13.89 -5.87 15.97
#